data_AF-A0A5K1FY05-F1
#
_entry.id   AF-A0A5K1FY05-F1
#
_cell.length_a   1.000
_cell.length_b   1.000
_cell.length_c   1.000
_cell.angle_alpha   90.00
_cell.angle_beta   90.00
_cell.angle_gamma   90.00
#
_symmetry.space_group_name_H-M   'P 1'
#
loop_
_entity.id
_entity.type
_entity.pdbx_description
1 polymer ?
#
loop_
_entity_poly.entity_id
_entity_poly.type
_entity_poly.pdbx_seq_one_letter_code
_entity_poly.pdbx_strand_id
1 'polypeptide(L)' 'AAMSKIQDKKDDLLYDHLMEREELWFDFMCDTGDGGNSSYSVTRLLAQPFLEVKGGSSKHFLPRGDLLLIGGDLA' A
#
# COMPACT_ATOMS: atom_id res chain seq x y z
N ALA A 1 11.39 -32.79 33.60
CA ALA A 1 11.24 -31.43 34.15
C ALA A 1 10.33 -30.65 33.22
N ALA A 2 9.21 -30.14 33.72
CA ALA A 2 8.23 -29.39 32.95
C ALA A 2 8.75 -27.97 32.74
N MET A 3 8.94 -27.56 31.49
CA MET A 3 9.26 -26.17 31.15
C MET A 3 7.99 -25.34 31.29
N SER A 4 7.95 -24.48 32.31
CA SER A 4 6.88 -23.50 32.49
C SER A 4 6.85 -22.55 31.30
N LYS A 5 5.69 -22.43 30.64
CA LYS A 5 5.46 -21.40 29.63
C LYS A 5 5.65 -20.03 30.27
N ILE A 6 6.73 -19.35 29.92
CA ILE A 6 6.86 -17.91 30.12
C ILE A 6 5.91 -17.28 29.11
N GLN A 7 4.91 -16.58 29.61
CA GLN A 7 3.96 -15.81 28.81
C GLN A 7 4.68 -14.54 28.36
N ASP A 8 5.50 -14.64 27.32
CA ASP A 8 5.98 -13.46 26.61
C ASP A 8 4.75 -12.78 26.00
N LYS A 9 4.41 -11.61 26.52
CA LYS A 9 3.57 -10.63 25.83
C LYS A 9 4.32 -10.23 24.56
N LYS A 10 4.20 -11.05 23.51
CA LYS A 10 4.41 -10.60 22.14
C LYS A 10 3.32 -9.56 21.90
N ASP A 11 3.68 -8.28 21.98
CA ASP A 11 3.01 -7.31 21.13
C ASP A 11 3.16 -7.87 19.72
N ASP A 12 2.06 -8.42 19.21
CA ASP A 12 2.04 -9.09 17.91
C ASP A 12 2.53 -8.05 16.89
N LEU A 13 3.68 -8.30 16.27
CA LEU A 13 4.19 -7.49 15.15
C LEU A 13 3.28 -7.56 13.91
N LEU A 14 2.16 -8.27 14.03
CA LEU A 14 1.19 -8.49 12.99
C LEU A 14 0.20 -7.33 13.01
N TYR A 15 0.20 -6.58 11.90
CA TYR A 15 -0.78 -5.55 11.64
C TYR A 15 -2.11 -6.19 11.25
N ASP A 16 -2.96 -6.47 12.24
CA ASP A 16 -4.26 -7.13 12.09
C ASP A 16 -5.44 -6.17 11.83
N HIS A 17 -5.22 -4.86 11.91
CA HIS A 17 -6.23 -3.82 11.71
C HIS A 17 -7.01 -3.86 10.38
N LEU A 18 -6.57 -4.65 9.40
CA LEU A 18 -7.25 -4.87 8.12
C LEU A 18 -7.90 -6.27 8.00
N MET A 19 -7.82 -7.12 9.02
CA MET A 19 -8.30 -8.52 8.97
C MET A 19 -9.80 -8.64 8.74
N GLU A 20 -10.60 -7.63 9.12
CA GLU A 20 -12.06 -7.65 8.95
C GLU A 20 -12.49 -7.28 7.51
N ARG A 21 -11.56 -6.86 6.64
CA ARG A 21 -11.89 -6.45 5.28
C ARG A 21 -11.96 -7.64 4.33
N GLU A 22 -12.96 -7.64 3.45
CA GLU A 22 -13.11 -8.63 2.38
C GLU A 22 -12.09 -8.43 1.24
N GLU A 23 -11.64 -7.19 1.05
CA GLU A 23 -10.69 -6.79 0.00
C GLU A 23 -9.60 -5.86 0.54
N LEU A 24 -8.40 -5.95 -0.06
CA LEU A 24 -7.27 -5.08 0.21
C LEU A 24 -6.83 -4.41 -1.09
N TRP A 25 -6.83 -3.08 -1.08
CA TRP A 25 -6.26 -2.28 -2.16
C TRP A 25 -4.87 -1.80 -1.75
N PHE A 26 -3.90 -1.87 -2.65
CA PHE A 26 -2.60 -1.23 -2.44
C PHE A 26 -2.12 -0.58 -3.74
N ASP A 27 -1.50 0.58 -3.59
CA ASP A 27 -0.93 1.35 -4.67
C ASP A 27 0.57 1.01 -4.78
N PHE A 28 1.06 0.87 -6.01
CA PHE A 28 2.48 0.61 -6.28
C PHE A 28 3.00 1.58 -7.34
N MET A 29 4.15 2.19 -7.03
CA MET A 29 4.88 3.06 -7.95
C MET A 29 6.35 2.64 -8.01
N CYS A 30 6.87 2.50 -9.24
CA CYS A 30 8.30 2.37 -9.48
C CYS A 30 9.00 3.75 -9.55
N ASP A 31 10.07 3.97 -8.77
CA ASP A 31 10.97 5.11 -8.93
C ASP A 31 12.10 4.76 -9.90
N THR A 32 11.98 5.22 -11.14
CA THR A 32 12.93 4.93 -12.22
C THR A 32 14.15 5.86 -12.24
N GLY A 33 14.39 6.64 -11.19
CA GLY A 33 15.52 7.58 -11.13
C GLY A 33 15.34 8.83 -12.01
N ASP A 34 14.10 9.14 -12.39
CA ASP A 34 13.72 10.35 -13.15
C ASP A 34 13.69 11.61 -12.29
N GLY A 35 13.84 11.44 -10.98
CA GLY A 35 14.04 12.49 -9.99
C GLY A 35 12.79 12.80 -9.15
N GLY A 36 13.02 13.50 -8.04
CA GLY A 36 11.99 13.69 -7.01
C GLY A 36 10.70 14.37 -7.49
N ASN A 37 10.75 15.25 -8.50
CA ASN A 37 9.55 15.94 -8.99
C ASN A 37 8.58 14.98 -9.70
N SER A 38 9.12 14.06 -10.50
CA SER A 38 8.29 13.08 -11.21
C SER A 38 7.75 12.04 -10.24
N SER A 39 8.62 11.51 -9.38
CA SER A 39 8.25 10.65 -8.26
C SER A 39 7.14 11.25 -7.39
N TYR A 40 7.28 12.51 -7.00
CA TYR A 40 6.26 13.24 -6.25
C TYR A 40 4.94 13.34 -7.01
N SER A 41 5.00 13.66 -8.31
CA SER A 41 3.80 13.87 -9.12
C SER A 41 2.94 12.61 -9.21
N VAL A 42 3.55 11.45 -9.45
CA VAL A 42 2.85 10.16 -9.54
C VAL A 42 2.38 9.71 -8.16
N THR A 43 3.23 9.78 -7.14
CA THR A 43 2.87 9.42 -5.75
C THR A 43 1.68 10.26 -5.25
N ARG A 44 1.69 11.57 -5.54
CA ARG A 44 0.61 12.51 -5.20
C ARG A 44 -0.72 12.12 -5.86
N LEU A 45 -0.68 11.60 -7.08
CA LEU A 45 -1.85 11.13 -7.80
C LEU A 45 -2.40 9.83 -7.20
N LEU A 46 -1.54 8.86 -6.88
CA LEU A 46 -1.94 7.62 -6.21
C LEU A 46 -2.51 7.88 -4.81
N ALA A 47 -1.97 8.85 -4.08
CA ALA A 47 -2.45 9.25 -2.78
C ALA A 47 -3.79 10.03 -2.78
N GLN A 48 -4.50 10.15 -3.91
CA GLN A 48 -5.83 10.76 -3.91
C GLN A 48 -6.87 9.89 -3.18
N PRO A 49 -7.99 10.45 -2.67
CA PRO A 49 -9.02 9.66 -1.98
C PRO A 49 -9.67 8.59 -2.88
N PHE A 50 -9.69 8.86 -4.18
CA PHE A 50 -10.09 7.97 -5.25
C PHE A 50 -9.31 8.34 -6.50
N LEU A 51 -9.16 7.40 -7.43
CA LEU A 51 -8.52 7.60 -8.71
C LEU A 51 -9.56 7.55 -9.83
N GLU A 52 -9.69 8.63 -10.60
CA GLU A 52 -10.50 8.63 -11.82
C GLU A 52 -9.68 8.07 -12.99
N VAL A 53 -10.10 6.91 -13.50
CA VAL A 53 -9.45 6.22 -14.62
C VAL A 53 -10.39 6.23 -15.82
N LYS A 54 -9.86 6.58 -17.00
CA LYS A 54 -10.61 6.51 -18.26
C LYS A 54 -10.48 5.11 -18.86
N GLY A 55 -11.60 4.44 -19.07
CA GLY A 55 -11.69 3.15 -19.75
C GLY A 55 -12.59 3.25 -20.98
N GLY A 56 -12.01 3.29 -22.18
CA GLY A 56 -12.78 3.48 -23.42
C GLY A 56 -13.56 4.81 -23.42
N SER A 57 -14.89 4.72 -23.52
CA SER A 57 -15.81 5.86 -23.45
C SER A 57 -16.34 6.17 -22.05
N SER A 58 -15.99 5.37 -21.03
CA SER A 58 -16.45 5.52 -19.64
C SER A 58 -15.35 5.97 -18.68
N LYS A 59 -15.78 6.59 -17.57
CA LYS A 59 -14.95 6.92 -16.42
C LYS A 59 -15.20 5.91 -15.31
N HIS A 60 -14.14 5.47 -14.66
CA HIS A 60 -14.17 4.57 -13.50
C HIS A 60 -13.51 5.27 -12.31
N PHE A 61 -14.02 5.01 -11.12
CA PHE A 61 -13.44 5.53 -9.88
C PHE A 61 -12.94 4.35 -9.07
N LEU A 62 -11.64 4.33 -8.80
CA LEU A 62 -10.99 3.31 -7.97
C LEU A 62 -10.75 3.88 -6.56
N PRO A 63 -10.88 3.07 -5.51
CA PRO A 63 -10.54 3.50 -4.15
C PRO A 63 -9.04 3.72 -4.01
N ARG A 64 -8.64 4.51 -3.01
CA ARG A 64 -7.24 4.59 -2.57
C ARG A 64 -6.78 3.27 -1.96
N GLY A 65 -5.53 2.86 -2.22
CA GLY A 65 -4.90 1.77 -1.49
C GLY A 65 -4.71 2.06 0.01
N ASP A 66 -4.79 1.01 0.82
CA ASP A 66 -4.45 1.02 2.25
C ASP A 66 -2.94 1.07 2.48
N LEU A 67 -2.17 0.71 1.46
CA LEU A 67 -0.72 0.74 1.44
C LEU A 67 -0.26 1.35 0.12
N LEU A 68 0.62 2.35 0.19
CA LEU A 68 1.34 2.88 -0.97
C LEU A 68 2.80 2.43 -0.88
N LEU A 69 3.19 1.57 -1.82
CA LEU A 69 4.57 1.10 -1.96
C LEU A 69 5.27 1.91 -3.05
N ILE A 70 6.30 2.67 -2.65
CA ILE A 70 7.18 3.40 -3.54
C ILE A 70 8.54 2.73 -3.49
N GLY A 71 9.09 2.36 -4.64
CA GLY A 71 10.41 1.72 -4.70
C GLY A 71 10.71 1.26 -6.11
N GLY A 72 11.64 0.32 -6.29
CA GLY A 72 11.91 -0.26 -7.60
C GLY A 72 12.77 0.65 -8.49
N ASP A 73 14.08 0.51 -8.33
CA ASP A 73 15.08 0.72 -9.38
C ASP A 73 15.45 -0.68 -9.94
N LEU A 74 15.56 -0.80 -11.26
CA LEU A 74 16.19 -1.97 -11.87
C LEU A 74 17.69 -1.75 -11.71
N ALA A 75 18.30 -2.44 -10.73
CA ALA A 75 19.74 -2.65 -10.74
C ALA A 75 20.23 -3.12 -12.12
#